data_AF-A0A9N9NZA8-F1
#
_entry.id   AF-A0A9N9NZA8-F1
#
_cell.length_a   1.000
_cell.length_b   1.000
_cell.length_c   1.000
_cell.angle_alpha   90.00
_cell.angle_beta   90.00
_cell.angle_gamma   90.00
#
_symmetry.space_group_name_H-M   'P 1'
#
loop_
_entity.id
_entity.type
_entity.pdbx_description
1 polymer ?
#
loop_
_entity_poly.entity_id
_entity_poly.type
_entity_poly.pdbx_seq_one_letter_code
_entity_poly.pdbx_strand_id
1 'polypeptide(L)' 'NMTRFSKEWFNRKHIKLYDYNEFSELKEVIGRGGYGIVCKTILWGCSRLVITIKFANSNN' A
#
# COMPACT_ATOMS: atom_id res chain seq x y z
N ASN A 1 16.54 -0.10 6.77
CA ASN A 1 17.39 -1.09 6.08
C ASN A 1 16.55 -1.94 5.15
N MET A 2 16.72 -1.75 3.83
CA MET A 2 16.05 -2.55 2.81
C MET A 2 16.80 -3.88 2.64
N THR A 3 16.11 -5.01 2.70
CA THR A 3 16.72 -6.33 2.58
C THR A 3 17.29 -6.58 1.17
N ARG A 4 18.26 -7.48 1.03
CA ARG A 4 18.84 -7.84 -0.28
C ARG A 4 17.76 -8.28 -1.28
N PHE A 5 16.74 -9.00 -0.81
CA PHE A 5 15.62 -9.46 -1.62
C PHE A 5 14.79 -8.29 -2.17
N SER A 6 14.47 -7.28 -1.35
CA SER A 6 13.70 -6.12 -1.82
C SER A 6 14.47 -5.28 -2.84
N LYS A 7 15.80 -5.14 -2.70
CA LYS A 7 16.63 -4.37 -3.63
C LYS A 7 16.64 -4.95 -5.06
N GLU A 8 16.65 -6.27 -5.20
CA GLU A 8 16.61 -6.93 -6.51
C GLU A 8 15.26 -6.72 -7.22
N TRP A 9 14.16 -6.84 -6.49
CA TRP A 9 12.81 -6.65 -7.03
C TRP A 9 12.53 -5.19 -7.41
N PHE A 10 13.12 -4.23 -6.67
CA PHE A 10 13.14 -2.82 -7.06
C PHE A 10 13.88 -2.60 -8.37
N ASN A 11 15.11 -3.13 -8.49
CA ASN A 11 15.92 -2.96 -9.69
C ASN A 11 15.26 -3.57 -10.93
N ARG A 12 14.54 -4.69 -10.77
CA ARG A 12 13.76 -5.34 -11.83
C ARG A 12 12.40 -4.67 -12.11
N LYS A 13 12.10 -3.55 -11.45
CA LYS A 13 10.84 -2.79 -11.58
C LYS A 13 9.57 -3.58 -11.20
N HIS A 14 9.70 -4.65 -10.41
CA HIS A 14 8.56 -5.41 -9.89
C HIS A 14 7.91 -4.72 -8.68
N ILE A 15 8.68 -3.93 -7.93
CA ILE A 15 8.20 -3.12 -6.81
C ILE A 15 8.43 -1.66 -7.17
N LYS A 16 7.43 -0.82 -6.91
CA LYS A 16 7.49 0.64 -7.06
C LYS A 16 7.32 1.29 -5.70
N LEU A 17 8.05 2.37 -5.48
CA LEU A 17 7.84 3.26 -4.33
C LEU A 17 6.78 4.28 -4.72
N TYR A 18 5.87 4.53 -3.79
CA TYR A 18 4.91 5.61 -3.86
C TYR A 18 4.89 6.31 -2.51
N ASP A 19 4.77 7.63 -2.54
CA ASP A 19 4.40 8.41 -1.37
C ASP A 19 2.94 8.14 -1.02
N TYR A 20 2.62 8.16 0.26
CA TYR A 20 1.26 7.93 0.73
C TYR A 20 0.26 8.96 0.16
N ASN A 21 0.71 10.19 -0.09
CA ASN A 21 -0.11 11.27 -0.64
C ASN A 21 -0.41 11.10 -2.14
N GLU A 22 0.21 10.13 -2.82
CA GLU A 22 -0.10 9.81 -4.21
C GLU A 22 -1.39 8.98 -4.36
N PHE A 23 -1.94 8.46 -3.25
CA PHE A 23 -3.17 7.70 -3.27
C PHE A 23 -4.37 8.61 -3.02
N SER A 24 -5.47 8.32 -3.69
CA SER A 24 -6.74 8.96 -3.34
C SER A 24 -7.12 8.70 -1.90
N GLU A 25 -7.95 9.58 -1.34
CA GLU A 25 -8.60 9.36 -0.05
C GLU A 25 -8.97 7.89 0.12
N LEU A 26 -8.77 7.34 1.31
CA LEU A 26 -9.08 5.95 1.62
C LEU A 26 -10.60 5.74 1.53
N LYS A 27 -11.10 5.44 0.33
CA LYS A 27 -12.54 5.55 0.05
C LYS A 27 -13.35 4.37 0.57
N GLU A 28 -12.72 3.21 0.76
CA GLU A 28 -13.45 1.98 1.04
C GLU A 28 -12.66 1.06 1.98
N VAL A 29 -13.20 0.82 3.18
CA VAL A 29 -12.69 -0.24 4.07
C VAL A 29 -13.23 -1.58 3.57
N ILE A 30 -12.35 -2.45 3.10
CA ILE A 30 -12.70 -3.77 2.55
C ILE A 30 -12.48 -4.92 3.53
N GLY A 31 -11.80 -4.65 4.65
CA GLY A 31 -11.57 -5.65 5.70
C GLY A 31 -11.18 -5.02 7.02
N ARG A 32 -11.66 -5.63 8.11
CA ARG A 32 -11.27 -5.32 9.49
C ARG A 32 -11.00 -6.62 10.21
N GLY A 33 -9.94 -6.67 11.02
CA GLY A 33 -9.63 -7.82 11.84
C GLY A 33 -8.77 -7.43 13.05
N GLY A 34 -8.45 -8.42 13.90
CA GLY A 34 -7.66 -8.18 15.12
C GLY A 34 -6.27 -7.56 14.88
N TYR A 35 -5.76 -7.64 13.66
CA TYR A 35 -4.45 -7.11 13.27
C TYR A 35 -4.52 -5.79 12.49
N GLY A 36 -5.70 -5.19 12.33
CA GLY A 36 -5.86 -3.89 11.68
C GLY A 36 -6.95 -3.82 10.62
N ILE A 37 -6.82 -2.81 9.76
CA ILE A 37 -7.82 -2.43 8.74
C ILE A 37 -7.17 -2.48 7.36
N VAL A 38 -7.90 -3.00 6.38
CA VAL A 38 -7.51 -2.97 4.96
C VAL A 38 -8.44 -2.04 4.22
N CYS A 39 -7.87 -1.03 3.58
CA CYS A 39 -8.57 -0.07 2.75
C CYS A 39 -8.20 -0.32 1.28
N LYS A 40 -9.17 -0.08 0.40
CA LYS A 40 -8.96 -0.01 -1.05
C LYS A 40 -8.81 1.45 -1.46
N THR A 41 -7.86 1.70 -2.35
CA THR A 41 -7.61 3.03 -2.93
C THR A 41 -7.16 2.91 -4.39
N ILE A 42 -7.06 4.06 -5.06
CA ILE A 42 -6.52 4.21 -6.40
C ILE A 42 -5.36 5.20 -6.37
N LEU A 43 -4.38 5.01 -7.26
CA LEU A 43 -3.30 5.97 -7.46
C LEU A 43 -3.84 7.22 -8.20
N TRP A 44 -3.54 8.41 -7.69
CA TRP A 44 -3.88 9.67 -8.36
C TRP A 44 -3.27 9.74 -9.75
N GLY A 45 -4.05 10.23 -10.72
CA GLY A 45 -3.65 10.24 -12.12
C GLY A 45 -3.64 8.86 -12.81
N CYS A 46 -3.91 7.76 -12.08
CA CYS A 46 -3.96 6.40 -12.64
C CYS A 46 -5.18 5.62 -12.09
N SER A 47 -6.37 5.98 -12.56
CA SER A 47 -7.64 5.37 -12.13
C SER A 47 -7.76 3.86 -12.40
N ARG A 48 -6.85 3.29 -13.21
CA ARG A 48 -6.82 1.85 -13.54
C ARG A 48 -6.02 1.02 -12.54
N LEU A 49 -5.22 1.66 -11.67
CA LEU A 49 -4.43 0.94 -10.67
C LEU A 49 -5.14 0.98 -9.32
N VAL A 50 -5.80 -0.13 -8.98
CA VAL A 50 -6.44 -0.36 -7.68
C VAL A 50 -5.45 -1.04 -6.75
N ILE A 51 -5.27 -0.49 -5.55
CA ILE A 51 -4.31 -0.98 -4.56
C ILE A 51 -5.01 -1.13 -3.20
N THR A 52 -4.51 -2.04 -2.37
CA THR A 52 -4.92 -2.17 -0.98
C THR A 52 -3.84 -1.65 -0.04
N ILE A 53 -4.23 -0.85 0.95
CA ILE A 53 -3.35 -0.36 2.01
C ILE A 53 -3.83 -1.01 3.32
N LYS A 54 -2.92 -1.69 4.02
CA LYS A 54 -3.18 -2.28 5.34
C LYS A 54 -2.61 -1.36 6.43
N PHE A 55 -3.49 -0.87 7.29
CA PHE A 55 -3.13 -0.21 8.54
C PHE A 55 -3.06 -1.26 9.63
N ALA A 56 -1.86 -1.53 10.14
CA ALA A 56 -1.71 -2.40 11.29
C ALA A 56 -2.19 -1.68 12.55
N ASN A 57 -2.84 -2.40 13.47
CA ASN A 57 -3.11 -1.85 14.79
C ASN A 57 -1.78 -1.59 15.49
N SER A 58 -1.54 -0.34 15.92
CA SER A 58 -0.48 -0.06 16.89
C SER A 58 -0.98 -0.54 18.23
N ASN A 59 -0.68 -1.79 18.59
CA ASN A 59 -0.77 -2.21 19.97
C ASN A 59 0.40 -1.51 20.67
N ASN A 60 0.11 -0.48 21.46
CA ASN A 60 1.03 0.00 22.49
C ASN A 60 1.26 -1.12 23.52
#